data_AF-A0A7J6FX60-F1
#
_entry.id   AF-A0A7J6FX60-F1
#
_cell.length_a   1.000
_cell.length_b   1.000
_cell.length_c   1.000
_cell.angle_alpha   90.00
_cell.angle_beta   90.00
_cell.angle_gamma   90.00
#
_symmetry.space_group_name_H-M   'P 1'
#
loop_
_entity.id
_entity.type
_entity.pdbx_description
1 polymer ?
#
loop_
_entity_poly.entity_id
_entity_poly.type
_entity_poly.pdbx_seq_one_letter_code
_entity_poly.pdbx_strand_id
1 'polypeptide(L)'
;MLIRMTHRGACGCETNTGNGAGILVDLPHEFFKEASKDVGFELPPLGEYAVGMFFLPTSETRREESKNIFRKVAESLGHTFLGWRLVPTDNSGLGNSALMTEPVIEQVFLSPSTKGLS
;
A
#
# COMPACT_ATOMS: atom_id res chain seq x y z
N MET A 1 14.75 -10.47 12.86
CA MET A 1 15.67 -9.31 12.96
C MET A 1 15.04 -8.17 13.75
N LEU A 2 13.87 -7.64 13.36
CA LEU A 2 13.20 -6.52 14.05
C LEU A 2 12.87 -6.77 15.54
N ILE A 3 12.49 -8.00 15.92
CA ILE A 3 12.20 -8.38 17.32
C ILE A 3 13.40 -8.11 18.26
N ARG A 4 14.63 -8.13 17.75
CA ARG A 4 15.84 -7.87 18.54
C ARG A 4 16.18 -6.38 18.67
N MET A 5 15.39 -5.50 18.05
CA MET A 5 15.59 -4.05 18.08
C MET A 5 14.62 -3.33 19.01
N THR A 6 13.72 -4.03 19.70
CA THR A 6 12.70 -3.45 20.59
C THR A 6 13.31 -2.57 21.69
N HIS A 7 14.48 -2.92 22.23
CA HIS A 7 15.20 -2.12 23.25
C HIS A 7 15.73 -0.77 22.70
N ARG A 8 15.72 -0.57 21.38
CA ARG A 8 16.09 0.71 20.73
C ARG A 8 14.87 1.53 20.29
N GLY A 9 13.66 0.99 20.47
CA GLY A 9 12.42 1.74 20.26
C GLY A 9 12.08 2.53 21.51
N ALA A 10 11.64 3.78 21.35
CA ALA A 10 10.87 4.44 22.39
C ALA A 10 9.45 3.86 22.37
N CYS A 11 8.99 3.39 23.53
CA CYS A 11 7.59 3.04 23.76
C CYS A 11 6.81 4.32 24.04
N GLY A 12 5.62 4.45 23.44
CA GLY A 12 4.66 5.49 23.80
C GLY A 12 4.13 5.30 25.22
N CYS A 13 3.16 6.13 25.61
CA CYS A 13 2.55 6.11 26.94
C CYS A 13 1.83 4.76 27.26
N GLU A 14 1.52 3.95 26.24
CA GLU A 14 0.95 2.61 26.36
C GLU A 14 1.99 1.54 26.00
N THR A 15 2.03 0.43 26.75
CA THR A 15 2.97 -0.69 26.53
C THR A 15 2.90 -1.31 25.13
N ASN A 16 1.75 -1.19 24.45
CA ASN A 16 1.50 -1.77 23.13
C ASN A 16 1.56 -0.74 21.99
N THR A 17 2.07 0.46 22.26
CA THR A 17 2.29 1.50 21.24
C THR A 17 3.79 1.78 21.10
N GLY A 18 4.34 1.43 19.95
CA GLY A 18 5.70 1.82 19.54
C GLY A 18 5.66 3.01 18.59
N ASN A 19 6.79 3.71 18.45
CA ASN A 19 6.91 4.86 17.54
C ASN A 19 6.91 4.49 16.04
N GLY A 20 7.03 3.20 15.71
CA GLY A 20 7.00 2.69 14.33
C GLY A 20 8.10 1.67 14.05
N ALA A 21 7.80 0.72 13.17
CA ALA A 21 8.74 -0.26 12.63
C ALA A 21 8.39 -0.54 11.16
N GLY A 22 9.39 -0.89 10.35
CA GLY A 22 9.19 -1.18 8.93
C GLY A 22 10.29 -2.03 8.36
N ILE A 23 9.98 -2.73 7.27
CA ILE A 23 10.93 -3.46 6.44
C ILE A 23 10.69 -3.08 4.98
N LEU A 24 11.77 -2.82 4.25
CA LEU A 24 11.74 -2.69 2.80
C LEU A 24 12.23 -4.00 2.20
N VAL A 25 11.47 -4.52 1.24
CA VAL A 25 11.80 -5.73 0.48
C VAL A 25 11.68 -5.42 -1.01
N ASP A 26 12.32 -6.23 -1.85
CA ASP A 26 12.12 -6.18 -3.29
C ASP A 26 10.68 -6.52 -3.66
N LEU A 27 10.25 -6.06 -4.83
CA LEU A 27 8.90 -6.31 -5.37
C LEU A 27 8.64 -7.82 -5.50
N PRO A 28 7.77 -8.43 -4.66
CA PRO A 28 7.55 -9.87 -4.68
C PRO A 28 6.58 -10.25 -5.81
N HIS A 29 7.10 -10.43 -7.02
CA HIS A 29 6.30 -10.64 -8.23
C HIS A 29 5.26 -11.76 -8.12
N GLU A 30 5.70 -12.98 -7.77
CA GLU A 30 4.82 -14.15 -7.70
C GLU A 30 3.70 -13.95 -6.68
N PHE A 31 3.99 -13.31 -5.54
CA PHE A 31 2.97 -12.97 -4.55
C PHE A 31 1.92 -12.01 -5.14
N PHE A 32 2.35 -10.92 -5.79
CA PHE A 32 1.42 -9.95 -6.35
C PHE A 32 0.62 -10.49 -7.52
N LYS A 33 1.20 -11.38 -8.32
CA LYS A 33 0.51 -12.04 -9.43
C LYS A 33 -0.65 -12.90 -8.95
N GLU A 34 -0.50 -13.61 -7.83
CA GLU A 34 -1.62 -14.33 -7.23
C GLU A 34 -2.59 -13.37 -6.55
N ALA A 35 -2.08 -12.43 -5.75
CA ALA A 35 -2.92 -11.51 -4.98
C ALA A 35 -3.72 -10.53 -5.84
N SER A 36 -3.32 -10.25 -7.09
CA SER A 36 -4.09 -9.40 -8.00
C SER A 36 -5.32 -10.11 -8.57
N LYS A 37 -5.28 -11.45 -8.71
CA LYS A 37 -6.42 -12.25 -9.18
C LYS A 37 -7.60 -12.14 -8.23
N ASP A 38 -7.33 -12.15 -6.92
CA ASP A 38 -8.34 -11.99 -5.88
C ASP A 38 -9.07 -10.63 -5.96
N VAL A 39 -8.43 -9.64 -6.59
CA VAL A 39 -8.92 -8.26 -6.72
C VAL A 39 -9.39 -7.95 -8.14
N GLY A 40 -9.37 -8.94 -9.03
CA GLY A 40 -10.01 -8.87 -10.35
C GLY A 40 -9.18 -8.21 -11.45
N PHE A 41 -7.85 -8.20 -11.36
CA PHE A 41 -6.98 -7.75 -12.45
C PHE A 41 -5.76 -8.64 -12.67
N GLU A 42 -5.31 -8.70 -13.93
CA GLU A 42 -4.10 -9.39 -14.33
C GLU A 42 -2.88 -8.48 -14.22
N LEU A 43 -1.78 -9.06 -13.77
CA LEU A 43 -0.53 -8.34 -13.57
C LEU A 43 0.43 -8.58 -14.74
N PRO A 44 1.04 -7.53 -15.34
CA PRO A 44 2.10 -7.69 -16.33
C PRO A 44 3.32 -8.44 -15.79
N PRO A 45 4.24 -8.89 -16.66
CA PRO A 45 5.52 -9.45 -16.26
C PRO A 45 6.30 -8.55 -15.30
N LEU A 46 7.19 -9.15 -14.51
CA LEU A 46 8.11 -8.41 -13.65
C LEU A 46 8.90 -7.37 -14.46
N GLY A 47 8.92 -6.12 -13.97
CA GLY A 47 9.56 -4.98 -14.65
C GLY A 47 8.62 -4.18 -15.54
N GLU A 48 7.42 -4.68 -15.83
CA GLU A 48 6.40 -3.99 -16.65
C GLU A 48 5.25 -3.40 -15.81
N TYR A 49 5.39 -3.40 -14.49
CA TYR A 49 4.45 -2.75 -13.59
C TYR A 49 5.16 -2.19 -12.35
N ALA A 50 4.47 -1.27 -11.68
CA ALA A 50 4.89 -0.70 -10.41
C ALA A 50 3.78 -0.87 -9.37
N VAL A 51 4.18 -0.90 -8.10
CA VAL A 51 3.28 -0.93 -6.95
C VAL A 51 3.57 0.27 -6.06
N GLY A 52 2.54 1.04 -5.73
CA GLY A 52 2.59 2.10 -4.73
C GLY A 52 1.92 1.66 -3.43
N MET A 53 2.54 1.93 -2.28
CA MET A 53 1.93 1.74 -0.96
C MET A 53 1.32 3.07 -0.50
N PHE A 54 0.02 3.09 -0.23
CA PHE A 54 -0.73 4.30 0.12
C PHE A 54 -1.37 4.21 1.50
N PHE A 55 -1.20 5.26 2.29
CA PHE A 55 -1.90 5.48 3.56
C PHE A 55 -3.02 6.50 3.31
N LEU A 56 -4.24 6.01 3.20
CA LEU A 56 -5.40 6.77 2.78
C LEU A 56 -6.26 7.20 3.98
N PRO A 57 -7.08 8.26 3.81
CA PRO A 57 -8.06 8.65 4.81
C PRO A 57 -9.01 7.52 5.20
N THR A 58 -9.43 7.49 6.47
CA THR A 58 -10.44 6.56 6.98
C THR A 58 -11.84 6.89 6.45
N SER A 59 -12.15 8.18 6.24
CA SER A 59 -13.36 8.64 5.57
C SER A 59 -13.42 8.11 4.13
N GLU A 60 -14.47 7.34 3.82
CA GLU A 60 -14.67 6.70 2.52
C GLU A 60 -14.72 7.72 1.38
N THR A 61 -15.48 8.81 1.53
CA THR A 61 -15.58 9.88 0.52
C THR A 61 -14.21 10.47 0.20
N ARG A 62 -13.44 10.84 1.23
CA ARG A 62 -12.10 11.40 1.06
C ARG A 62 -11.11 10.39 0.48
N ARG A 63 -11.27 9.11 0.82
CA ARG A 63 -10.45 8.02 0.29
C ARG A 63 -10.69 7.86 -1.21
N GLU A 64 -11.93 7.79 -1.64
CA GLU A 64 -12.26 7.67 -3.06
C GLU A 64 -11.87 8.91 -3.86
N GLU A 65 -12.03 10.12 -3.30
CA GLU A 65 -11.49 11.35 -3.90
C GLU A 65 -9.97 11.28 -4.10
N SER A 66 -9.23 10.84 -3.08
CA SER A 66 -7.77 10.68 -3.13
C SER A 66 -7.35 9.67 -4.21
N LYS A 67 -8.03 8.52 -4.27
CA LYS A 67 -7.79 7.48 -5.27
C LYS A 67 -8.09 7.97 -6.70
N ASN A 68 -9.15 8.76 -6.86
CA ASN A 68 -9.51 9.36 -8.15
C ASN A 68 -8.51 10.41 -8.60
N ILE A 69 -8.01 11.26 -7.70
CA ILE A 69 -6.94 12.22 -8.00
C ILE A 69 -5.69 11.48 -8.43
N PHE A 70 -5.27 10.46 -7.67
CA PHE A 70 -4.11 9.65 -8.02
C PHE A 70 -4.26 9.03 -9.42
N ARG A 71 -5.40 8.38 -9.70
CA ARG A 71 -5.68 7.78 -11.02
C ARG A 71 -5.54 8.80 -12.14
N LYS A 72 -6.20 9.96 -12.01
CA LYS A 72 -6.14 11.03 -13.02
C LYS A 72 -4.72 11.51 -13.28
N VAL A 73 -3.92 11.70 -12.22
CA VAL A 73 -2.53 12.12 -12.36
C VAL A 73 -1.70 11.04 -13.04
N ALA A 74 -1.82 9.78 -12.61
CA ALA A 74 -1.10 8.66 -13.22
C ALA A 74 -1.42 8.52 -14.71
N GLU A 75 -2.69 8.60 -15.09
CA GLU A 75 -3.14 8.56 -16.49
C GLU A 75 -2.62 9.76 -17.28
N SER A 76 -2.62 10.97 -16.69
CA SER A 76 -2.09 12.19 -17.34
C SER A 76 -0.59 12.12 -17.61
N LEU A 77 0.15 11.33 -16.83
CA LEU A 77 1.57 11.07 -17.00
C LEU A 77 1.85 9.90 -17.96
N GLY A 78 0.81 9.30 -18.54
CA GLY A 78 0.96 8.17 -19.46
C GLY A 78 1.25 6.86 -18.73
N HIS A 79 0.67 6.63 -17.56
CA HIS A 79 0.60 5.31 -16.95
C HIS A 79 -0.80 4.72 -17.10
N THR A 80 -0.88 3.39 -17.22
CA THR A 80 -2.16 2.68 -17.17
C THR A 80 -2.43 2.25 -15.74
N PHE A 81 -3.59 2.63 -15.23
CA PHE A 81 -4.08 2.17 -13.93
C PHE A 81 -4.60 0.74 -14.03
N LEU A 82 -4.08 -0.17 -13.19
CA LEU A 82 -4.47 -1.58 -13.18
C LEU A 82 -5.50 -1.87 -12.07
N GLY A 83 -5.26 -1.37 -10.86
CA GLY A 83 -6.13 -1.68 -9.74
C GLY A 83 -5.63 -1.17 -8.39
N TRP A 84 -6.55 -1.15 -7.43
CA TRP A 84 -6.26 -0.95 -6.01
C TRP A 84 -6.44 -2.29 -5.28
N ARG A 85 -5.56 -2.61 -4.34
CA ARG A 85 -5.64 -3.78 -3.45
C ARG A 85 -5.61 -3.31 -2.01
N LEU A 86 -6.61 -3.69 -1.21
CA LEU A 86 -6.55 -3.51 0.24
C LEU A 86 -5.43 -4.36 0.82
N VAL A 87 -4.60 -3.78 1.69
CA VAL A 87 -3.56 -4.54 2.40
C VAL A 87 -4.21 -5.21 3.61
N PRO A 88 -4.19 -6.55 3.72
CA PRO A 88 -4.71 -7.23 4.90
C PRO A 88 -3.89 -6.84 6.14
N THR A 89 -4.55 -6.37 7.18
CA THR A 89 -3.96 -6.02 8.49
C THR A 89 -4.65 -6.80 9.61
N ASP A 90 -3.93 -7.00 10.71
CA ASP A 90 -4.47 -7.52 11.98
C ASP A 90 -4.10 -6.56 13.10
N ASN A 91 -5.14 -5.93 13.66
CA ASN A 91 -5.01 -4.84 14.61
C ASN A 91 -5.19 -5.28 16.06
N SER A 92 -5.38 -6.58 16.32
CA SER A 92 -5.65 -7.15 17.64
C SER A 92 -4.57 -6.86 18.69
N GLY A 93 -3.34 -6.56 18.26
CA GLY A 93 -2.20 -6.25 19.14
C GLY A 93 -1.85 -4.76 19.29
N LEU A 94 -2.57 -3.84 18.64
CA LEU A 94 -2.23 -2.41 18.64
C LEU A 94 -2.81 -1.68 19.86
N GLY A 95 -2.04 -0.76 20.45
CA GLY A 95 -2.55 0.17 21.46
C GLY A 95 -3.59 1.14 20.89
N ASN A 96 -4.47 1.65 21.75
CA ASN A 96 -5.63 2.48 21.36
C ASN A 96 -5.20 3.76 20.64
N SER A 97 -4.09 4.36 21.08
CA SER A 97 -3.55 5.56 20.45
C SER A 97 -3.16 5.34 18.98
N ALA A 98 -2.62 4.16 18.64
CA ALA A 98 -2.27 3.83 17.25
C ALA A 98 -3.52 3.58 16.41
N LEU A 99 -4.49 2.83 16.94
CA LEU A 99 -5.77 2.54 16.28
C LEU A 99 -6.54 3.81 15.90
N MET A 100 -6.55 4.81 16.79
CA MET A 100 -7.26 6.08 16.55
C MET A 100 -6.70 6.88 15.36
N THR A 101 -5.45 6.62 14.98
CA THR A 101 -4.75 7.32 13.89
C THR A 101 -4.46 6.44 12.68
N GLU A 102 -4.92 5.19 12.71
CA GLU A 102 -4.63 4.21 11.67
C GLU A 102 -5.24 4.64 10.32
N PRO A 103 -4.44 4.70 9.24
CA PRO A 103 -4.96 4.95 7.90
C PRO A 103 -5.55 3.69 7.29
N VAL A 104 -6.33 3.84 6.22
CA VAL A 104 -6.64 2.70 5.35
C VAL A 104 -5.43 2.46 4.44
N ILE A 105 -4.84 1.28 4.53
CA ILE A 105 -3.64 0.94 3.76
C ILE A 105 -4.05 0.18 2.49
N GLU A 106 -3.81 0.79 1.34
CA GLU A 106 -4.04 0.16 0.03
C GLU A 106 -2.77 0.20 -0.82
N GLN A 107 -2.64 -0.76 -1.72
CA GLN A 107 -1.64 -0.80 -2.76
C GLN A 107 -2.27 -0.43 -4.10
N VAL A 108 -1.59 0.39 -4.89
CA VAL A 108 -1.99 0.70 -6.27
C VAL A 108 -1.03 0.06 -7.26
N PHE A 109 -1.59 -0.44 -8.36
CA PHE A 109 -0.86 -1.10 -9.43
C PHE A 109 -0.96 -0.27 -10.70
N LEU A 110 0.19 0.00 -11.32
CA LEU A 110 0.31 0.77 -12.56
C LEU A 110 1.19 0.02 -13.56
N SER A 111 0.94 0.19 -14.85
CA SER A 111 1.89 -0.19 -15.91
C SER A 111 2.30 1.02 -16.75
N PRO A 112 3.44 0.98 -17.47
CA PRO A 112 3.75 1.97 -18.50
C PRO A 112 2.62 2.05 -19.54
N SER A 113 2.37 3.22 -20.12
CA SER A 113 1.47 3.33 -21.27
C SER A 113 2.12 2.77 -22.53
N THR A 114 1.35 2.00 -23.30
CA THR A 114 1.68 1.53 -24.64
C THR A 114 1.49 2.60 -25.74
N LYS A 115 1.01 3.81 -25.42
CA LYS A 115 0.66 4.86 -26.41
C LYS A 115 1.85 5.62 -27.05
N GLY A 116 3.06 5.06 -27.06
CA GLY A 116 4.28 5.77 -27.51
C GLY A 116 5.21 5.03 -28.47
N LEU A 117 4.82 3.87 -28.99
CA LEU A 117 5.62 3.09 -29.94
C LEU A 117 4.81 2.78 -31.21
N SER A 118 4.40 3.83 -31.92
CA SER A 118 3.91 3.76 -33.31
C SER A 118 4.59 4.82 -34.15
#